data_AF-A0A661F6S7-F1
#
_entry.id   AF-A0A661F6S7-F1
#
_cell.length_a   1.000
_cell.length_b   1.000
_cell.length_c   1.000
_cell.angle_alpha   90.00
_cell.angle_beta   90.00
_cell.angle_gamma   90.00
#
_symmetry.space_group_name_H-M   'P 1'
#
loop_
_entity.id
_entity.type
_entity.pdbx_description
1 polymer ?
#
loop_
_entity_poly.entity_id
_entity_poly.type
_entity_poly.pdbx_seq_one_letter_code
_entity_poly.pdbx_strand_id
1 'polypeptide(L)'
;MKRIGSILLMGAVAAGANAAESPRVVSVDTPNSSLVFMVDKEGFLLHRYFGEHLDTPEAVVEFAYKDDRRYATFEAPAVFGGYYTGEPSVAATHADGNMTTDLRFQGSETRKIGDNIIETRIRMKDSAYPFFATFIYRAYQAEDIITSKVVFENKEDGPVVLKRFSSFDLAMTG
;
A
#
# COMPACT_ATOMS: atom_id res chain seq x y z
N MET A 1 37.56 14.77 56.18
CA MET A 1 36.37 13.92 55.90
C MET A 1 35.17 14.85 55.80
N LYS A 2 34.39 15.02 54.73
CA LYS A 2 34.18 14.37 53.42
C LYS A 2 33.76 15.50 52.44
N ARG A 3 34.28 15.51 51.22
CA ARG A 3 33.85 16.43 50.15
C ARG A 3 32.60 15.83 49.49
N ILE A 4 31.50 16.58 49.46
CA ILE A 4 30.25 16.20 48.80
C ILE A 4 30.39 16.63 47.33
N GLY A 5 30.56 15.65 46.43
CA GLY A 5 30.62 15.88 45.00
C GLY A 5 29.22 15.84 44.39
N SER A 6 28.79 16.95 43.79
CA SER A 6 27.58 17.04 42.99
C SER A 6 27.80 16.36 41.65
N ILE A 7 27.05 15.31 41.34
CA ILE A 7 27.03 14.66 40.02
C ILE A 7 25.89 15.28 39.22
N LEU A 8 26.24 16.03 38.17
CA LEU A 8 25.33 16.52 37.15
C LEU A 8 24.96 15.34 36.24
N LEU A 9 23.70 14.92 36.24
CA LEU A 9 23.20 13.86 35.36
C LEU A 9 22.75 14.51 34.04
N MET A 10 23.61 14.48 33.02
CA MET A 10 23.31 14.95 31.68
C MET A 10 22.51 13.85 30.95
N GLY A 11 21.20 14.01 30.87
CA GLY A 11 20.33 13.10 30.12
C GLY A 11 20.57 13.25 28.63
N ALA A 12 21.14 12.22 28.00
CA ALA A 12 21.27 12.14 26.56
C ALA A 12 19.88 11.95 25.94
N VAL A 13 19.42 12.94 25.17
CA VAL A 13 18.29 12.76 24.26
C VAL A 13 18.78 11.87 23.12
N ALA A 14 18.37 10.59 23.14
CA ALA A 14 18.50 9.74 21.98
C ALA A 14 17.49 10.23 20.92
N ALA A 15 17.95 11.08 20.01
CA ALA A 15 17.25 11.32 18.77
C ALA A 15 17.22 9.98 18.00
N GLY A 16 16.08 9.30 18.04
CA GLY A 16 15.83 8.16 17.18
C GLY A 16 15.93 8.64 15.74
N ALA A 17 17.04 8.32 15.08
CA ALA A 17 17.13 8.42 13.64
C ALA A 17 16.07 7.47 13.08
N ASN A 18 15.02 8.02 12.47
CA ASN A 18 14.16 7.23 11.60
C ASN A 18 15.05 6.76 10.45
N ALA A 19 15.54 5.53 10.54
CA ALA A 19 16.14 4.87 9.40
C ALA A 19 15.05 4.86 8.32
N ALA A 20 15.35 5.44 7.16
CA ALA A 20 14.48 5.35 6.01
C ALA A 20 14.27 3.86 5.71
N GLU A 21 13.07 3.35 5.98
CA GLU A 21 12.70 1.98 5.66
C GLU A 21 12.83 1.82 4.14
N SER A 22 13.53 0.76 3.69
CA SER A 22 13.67 0.49 2.26
C SER A 22 12.27 0.34 1.63
N PRO A 23 12.05 0.83 0.39
CA PRO A 23 10.76 0.70 -0.28
C PRO A 23 10.30 -0.76 -0.27
N ARG A 24 9.09 -1.00 0.22
CA ARG A 24 8.59 -2.38 0.39
C ARG A 24 7.93 -2.84 -0.90
N VAL A 25 8.49 -3.87 -1.52
CA VAL A 25 7.94 -4.50 -2.71
C VAL A 25 6.99 -5.62 -2.32
N VAL A 26 5.86 -5.72 -3.02
CA VAL A 26 4.88 -6.81 -2.88
C VAL A 26 4.62 -7.39 -4.26
N SER A 27 4.97 -8.66 -4.45
CA SER A 27 4.74 -9.38 -5.70
C SER A 27 3.57 -10.37 -5.58
N VAL A 28 2.84 -10.54 -6.68
CA VAL A 28 1.82 -11.56 -6.89
C VAL A 28 2.19 -12.31 -8.16
N ASP A 29 2.67 -13.54 -7.97
CA ASP A 29 3.30 -14.29 -9.05
C ASP A 29 2.52 -15.55 -9.42
N THR A 30 2.45 -15.79 -10.73
CA THR A 30 2.18 -17.08 -11.35
C THR A 30 3.47 -17.59 -12.01
N PRO A 31 3.50 -18.80 -12.59
CA PRO A 31 4.72 -19.31 -13.22
C PRO A 31 5.27 -18.43 -14.34
N ASN A 32 4.42 -17.74 -15.12
CA ASN A 32 4.88 -16.92 -16.24
C ASN A 32 4.54 -15.43 -16.11
N SER A 33 3.92 -15.00 -15.01
CA SER A 33 3.60 -13.59 -14.82
C SER A 33 3.87 -13.09 -13.40
N SER A 34 4.24 -11.81 -13.33
CA SER A 34 4.42 -11.09 -12.07
C SER A 34 3.58 -9.81 -12.08
N LEU A 35 2.79 -9.60 -11.02
CA LEU A 35 2.13 -8.34 -10.71
C LEU A 35 2.80 -7.74 -9.48
N VAL A 36 3.48 -6.61 -9.64
CA VAL A 36 4.36 -6.03 -8.63
C VAL A 36 3.89 -4.64 -8.22
N PHE A 37 3.79 -4.48 -6.90
CA PHE A 37 3.54 -3.21 -6.24
C PHE A 37 4.74 -2.77 -5.41
N MET A 38 4.82 -1.48 -5.16
CA MET A 38 5.79 -0.89 -4.24
C MET A 38 5.07 0.05 -3.28
N VAL A 39 5.45 -0.01 -2.00
CA VAL A 39 5.03 0.94 -0.98
C VAL A 39 6.12 1.99 -0.82
N ASP A 40 5.77 3.25 -1.08
CA ASP A 40 6.70 4.36 -0.94
C ASP A 40 6.90 4.77 0.53
N LYS A 41 7.78 5.75 0.75
CA LYS A 41 8.10 6.25 2.10
C LYS A 41 6.91 6.97 2.77
N GLU A 42 5.94 7.43 1.99
CA GLU A 42 4.68 8.01 2.46
C GLU A 42 3.63 6.91 2.77
N GLY A 43 3.85 5.67 2.36
CA GLY A 43 2.93 4.56 2.56
C GLY A 43 1.86 4.44 1.47
N PHE A 44 2.01 5.11 0.33
CA PHE A 44 1.14 4.88 -0.83
C PHE A 44 1.51 3.55 -1.50
N LEU A 45 0.49 2.83 -1.96
CA LEU A 45 0.67 1.62 -2.74
C LEU A 45 0.69 1.99 -4.22
N LEU A 46 1.78 1.63 -4.90
CA LEU A 46 2.01 2.03 -6.28
C LEU A 46 2.18 0.80 -7.15
N HIS A 47 1.43 0.73 -8.25
CA HIS A 47 1.66 -0.27 -9.28
C HIS A 47 3.01 0.00 -9.97
N ARG A 48 3.80 -1.05 -10.23
CA ARG A 48 5.12 -0.92 -10.87
C ARG A 48 5.29 -1.82 -12.07
N TYR A 49 4.69 -3.01 -12.06
CA TYR A 49 4.89 -3.96 -13.13
C TYR A 49 3.73 -4.94 -13.22
N PHE A 50 3.31 -5.22 -14.44
CA PHE A 50 2.52 -6.41 -14.76
C PHE A 50 2.97 -6.95 -16.11
N GLY A 51 3.44 -8.20 -16.14
CA GLY A 51 4.02 -8.80 -17.33
C GLY A 51 4.65 -10.16 -17.06
N GLU A 52 5.65 -10.53 -17.87
CA GLU A 52 6.46 -11.75 -17.73
C GLU A 52 7.01 -11.93 -16.31
N HIS A 53 7.14 -13.18 -15.86
CA HIS A 53 7.64 -13.50 -14.53
C HIS A 53 8.99 -12.84 -14.26
N LEU A 54 9.14 -12.24 -13.07
CA LEU A 54 10.38 -11.63 -12.60
C LEU A 54 11.02 -12.49 -11.52
N ASP A 55 12.23 -12.98 -11.77
CA ASP A 55 13.03 -13.67 -10.74
C ASP A 55 13.45 -12.73 -9.59
N THR A 56 13.52 -11.42 -9.87
CA THR A 56 13.91 -10.37 -8.92
C THR A 56 12.93 -9.19 -8.95
N PRO A 57 11.73 -9.30 -8.35
CA PRO A 57 10.73 -8.24 -8.31
C PRO A 57 11.25 -6.94 -7.67
N GLU A 58 12.23 -7.01 -6.77
CA GLU A 58 12.80 -5.85 -6.08
C GLU A 58 13.48 -4.86 -7.04
N ALA A 59 13.93 -5.33 -8.20
CA ALA A 59 14.53 -4.48 -9.23
C ALA A 59 13.58 -3.39 -9.72
N VAL A 60 12.26 -3.55 -9.53
CA VAL A 60 11.28 -2.53 -9.94
C VAL A 60 11.39 -1.22 -9.15
N VAL A 61 12.07 -1.24 -8.00
CA VAL A 61 12.36 -0.02 -7.23
C VAL A 61 13.25 0.93 -8.04
N GLU A 62 14.17 0.41 -8.86
CA GLU A 62 15.03 1.24 -9.72
C GLU A 62 14.26 1.89 -10.87
N PHE A 63 13.13 1.31 -11.27
CA PHE A 63 12.21 1.88 -12.26
C PHE A 63 11.30 2.98 -11.69
N ALA A 64 11.39 3.28 -10.38
CA ALA A 64 10.63 4.38 -9.79
C ALA A 64 10.96 5.69 -10.52
N TYR A 65 9.98 6.22 -11.25
CA TYR A 65 10.16 7.42 -12.06
C TYR A 65 10.75 8.56 -11.23
N LYS A 66 11.87 9.11 -11.71
CA LYS A 66 12.54 10.26 -11.09
C LYS A 66 11.73 11.57 -11.19
N ASP A 67 10.61 11.55 -11.91
CA ASP A 67 9.72 12.70 -12.08
C ASP A 67 8.51 12.57 -11.14
N ASP A 68 8.55 13.37 -10.08
CA ASP A 68 7.57 13.51 -8.99
C ASP A 68 6.13 13.71 -9.51
N ARG A 69 5.96 14.28 -10.71
CA ARG A 69 4.64 14.63 -11.26
C ARG A 69 3.82 13.44 -11.76
N ARG A 70 4.42 12.26 -11.92
CA ARG A 70 3.72 11.03 -12.36
C ARG A 70 3.40 10.08 -11.21
N TYR A 71 3.83 10.37 -9.98
CA TYR A 71 3.58 9.46 -8.84
C TYR A 71 2.10 9.16 -8.65
N ALA A 72 1.25 10.19 -8.69
CA ALA A 72 -0.20 10.05 -8.60
C ALA A 72 -0.81 9.19 -9.72
N THR A 73 -0.15 9.08 -10.88
CA THR A 73 -0.65 8.23 -11.99
C THR A 73 -0.41 6.74 -11.78
N PHE A 74 0.38 6.36 -10.77
CA PHE A 74 0.68 4.95 -10.47
C PHE A 74 0.12 4.48 -9.12
N GLU A 75 -0.59 5.35 -8.39
CA GLU A 75 -1.32 4.94 -7.20
C GLU A 75 -2.34 3.86 -7.58
N ALA A 76 -2.28 2.73 -6.87
CA ALA A 76 -3.17 1.61 -7.06
C ALA A 76 -3.61 1.13 -5.66
N PRO A 77 -4.75 1.60 -5.14
CA PRO A 77 -5.81 2.33 -5.86
C PRO A 77 -5.54 3.84 -6.02
N ALA A 78 -6.03 4.44 -7.10
CA ALA A 78 -6.30 5.87 -7.16
C ALA A 78 -7.53 6.24 -6.30
N VAL A 79 -7.37 7.18 -5.36
CA VAL A 79 -8.41 7.59 -4.40
C VAL A 79 -9.01 8.97 -4.73
N PHE A 80 -10.29 9.19 -4.40
CA PHE A 80 -10.90 10.51 -4.53
C PHE A 80 -10.40 11.50 -3.45
N GLY A 81 -10.06 12.72 -3.87
CA GLY A 81 -9.56 13.77 -2.99
C GLY A 81 -8.04 13.76 -2.75
N GLY A 82 -7.32 12.83 -3.38
CA GLY A 82 -5.87 12.76 -3.40
C GLY A 82 -5.24 13.57 -4.54
N TYR A 83 -4.01 13.19 -4.92
CA TYR A 83 -3.24 13.87 -5.98
C TYR A 83 -3.71 13.52 -7.39
N TYR A 84 -4.39 12.39 -7.56
CA TYR A 84 -4.89 11.92 -8.85
C TYR A 84 -6.14 12.70 -9.29
N THR A 85 -6.09 13.29 -10.49
CA THR A 85 -7.18 14.12 -11.04
C THR A 85 -8.07 13.37 -12.05
N GLY A 86 -7.79 12.09 -12.32
CA GLY A 86 -8.61 11.23 -13.18
C GLY A 86 -9.77 10.58 -12.43
N GLU A 87 -10.33 9.51 -13.01
CA GLU A 87 -11.41 8.75 -12.37
C GLU A 87 -10.86 7.85 -11.25
N PRO A 88 -11.26 8.05 -9.97
CA PRO A 88 -10.74 7.27 -8.86
C PRO A 88 -11.29 5.84 -8.88
N SER A 89 -10.47 4.86 -8.50
CA SER A 89 -10.91 3.48 -8.28
C SER A 89 -11.61 3.31 -6.93
N VAL A 90 -11.30 4.15 -5.95
CA VAL A 90 -11.96 4.20 -4.64
C VAL A 90 -12.47 5.60 -4.34
N ALA A 91 -13.77 5.70 -4.06
CA ALA A 91 -14.38 6.94 -3.58
C ALA A 91 -15.40 6.62 -2.49
N ALA A 92 -15.29 7.30 -1.35
CA ALA A 92 -16.19 7.14 -0.23
C ALA A 92 -16.72 8.50 0.25
N THR A 93 -17.84 8.48 0.95
CA THR A 93 -18.30 9.61 1.77
C THR A 93 -18.30 9.12 3.22
N HIS A 94 -17.44 9.71 4.04
CA HIS A 94 -17.24 9.40 5.45
C HIS A 94 -18.45 9.84 6.30
N ALA A 95 -18.50 9.38 7.55
CA ALA A 95 -19.63 9.59 8.43
C ALA A 95 -19.95 11.08 8.68
N ASP A 96 -18.94 11.96 8.61
CA ASP A 96 -19.07 13.41 8.76
C ASP A 96 -19.43 14.14 7.45
N GLY A 97 -19.57 13.41 6.35
CA GLY A 97 -19.84 13.94 5.02
C GLY A 97 -18.60 14.28 4.19
N ASN A 98 -17.38 14.11 4.73
CA ASN A 98 -16.15 14.32 3.98
C ASN A 98 -16.01 13.25 2.88
N MET A 99 -15.56 13.66 1.70
CA MET A 99 -15.41 12.77 0.55
C MET A 99 -13.96 12.38 0.27
N THR A 100 -12.99 13.01 0.94
CA THR A 100 -11.57 12.72 0.74
C THR A 100 -11.22 11.39 1.40
N THR A 101 -10.53 10.53 0.65
CA THR A 101 -9.96 9.28 1.13
C THR A 101 -8.44 9.31 0.93
N ASP A 102 -7.67 8.89 1.93
CA ASP A 102 -6.20 8.85 1.91
C ASP A 102 -5.70 7.51 2.49
N LEU A 103 -5.59 6.49 1.63
CA LEU A 103 -5.23 5.14 2.04
C LEU A 103 -3.71 4.97 2.19
N ARG A 104 -3.27 4.56 3.37
CA ARG A 104 -1.87 4.25 3.71
C ARG A 104 -1.69 2.78 4.03
N PHE A 105 -0.58 2.22 3.58
CA PHE A 105 -0.20 0.85 3.85
C PHE A 105 -0.14 0.55 5.35
N GLN A 106 -0.63 -0.62 5.75
CA GLN A 106 -0.57 -1.13 7.14
C GLN A 106 0.17 -2.47 7.22
N GLY A 107 0.22 -3.22 6.12
CA GLY A 107 0.89 -4.51 6.08
C GLY A 107 0.44 -5.35 4.88
N SER A 108 1.24 -6.37 4.58
CA SER A 108 0.90 -7.39 3.61
C SER A 108 1.25 -8.79 4.13
N GLU A 109 0.49 -9.78 3.67
CA GLU A 109 0.73 -11.20 3.92
C GLU A 109 0.53 -12.01 2.64
N THR A 110 1.34 -13.05 2.46
CA THR A 110 1.21 -13.99 1.35
C THR A 110 1.16 -15.40 1.91
N ARG A 111 0.20 -16.19 1.44
CA ARG A 111 -0.01 -17.57 1.92
C ARG A 111 -0.56 -18.47 0.83
N LYS A 112 -0.16 -19.73 0.86
CA LYS A 112 -0.76 -20.78 0.03
C LYS A 112 -2.14 -21.17 0.59
N ILE A 113 -3.17 -21.19 -0.25
CA ILE A 113 -4.54 -21.58 0.11
C ILE A 113 -5.02 -22.74 -0.78
N GLY A 114 -4.72 -23.97 -0.35
CA GLY A 114 -4.92 -25.17 -1.15
C GLY A 114 -3.74 -25.42 -2.10
N ASP A 115 -3.87 -26.39 -3.01
CA ASP A 115 -2.69 -26.91 -3.73
C ASP A 115 -2.16 -25.98 -4.83
N ASN A 116 -3.04 -25.18 -5.42
CA ASN A 116 -2.79 -24.44 -6.66
C ASN A 116 -2.92 -22.91 -6.53
N ILE A 117 -3.21 -22.38 -5.34
CA ILE A 117 -3.56 -20.98 -5.17
C ILE A 117 -2.66 -20.34 -4.13
N ILE A 118 -2.04 -19.22 -4.50
CA ILE A 118 -1.31 -18.33 -3.58
C ILE A 118 -2.14 -17.06 -3.42
N GLU A 119 -2.50 -16.72 -2.18
CA GLU A 119 -3.25 -15.52 -1.83
C GLU A 119 -2.32 -14.48 -1.20
N THR A 120 -2.25 -13.30 -1.81
CA THR A 120 -1.55 -12.12 -1.29
C THR A 120 -2.60 -11.10 -0.84
N ARG A 121 -2.45 -10.59 0.38
CA ARG A 121 -3.34 -9.58 0.97
C ARG A 121 -2.54 -8.34 1.31
N ILE A 122 -3.02 -7.18 0.91
CA ILE A 122 -2.45 -5.88 1.22
C ILE A 122 -3.51 -5.08 1.96
N ARG A 123 -3.24 -4.76 3.23
CA ARG A 123 -4.14 -3.97 4.08
C ARG A 123 -3.70 -2.52 4.08
N MET A 124 -4.65 -1.63 3.82
CA MET A 124 -4.50 -0.18 3.88
C MET A 124 -5.55 0.42 4.80
N LYS A 125 -5.22 1.56 5.39
CA LYS A 125 -6.11 2.33 6.28
C LYS A 125 -6.13 3.78 5.83
N ASP A 126 -7.31 4.40 5.89
CA ASP A 126 -7.42 5.84 5.77
C ASP A 126 -6.62 6.54 6.90
N SER A 127 -5.87 7.58 6.54
CA SER A 127 -5.00 8.30 7.48
C SER A 127 -5.81 9.08 8.53
N ALA A 128 -6.99 9.58 8.18
CA ALA A 128 -7.86 10.39 9.04
C ALA A 128 -8.97 9.56 9.71
N TYR A 129 -9.48 8.53 9.04
CA TYR A 129 -10.64 7.77 9.50
C TYR A 129 -10.29 6.31 9.85
N PRO A 130 -11.00 5.66 10.79
CA PRO A 130 -10.92 4.21 11.01
C PRO A 130 -11.64 3.41 9.90
N PHE A 131 -11.35 3.74 8.65
CA PHE A 131 -11.82 3.09 7.43
C PHE A 131 -10.67 2.31 6.79
N PHE A 132 -10.91 1.06 6.40
CA PHE A 132 -9.87 0.17 5.90
C PHE A 132 -10.25 -0.44 4.56
N ALA A 133 -9.25 -0.65 3.72
CA ALA A 133 -9.37 -1.40 2.47
C ALA A 133 -8.34 -2.53 2.47
N THR A 134 -8.77 -3.75 2.15
CA THR A 134 -7.89 -4.91 1.97
C THR A 134 -7.96 -5.39 0.53
N PHE A 135 -6.87 -5.23 -0.20
CA PHE A 135 -6.68 -5.74 -1.56
C PHE A 135 -6.22 -7.19 -1.48
N ILE A 136 -6.97 -8.08 -2.09
CA ILE A 136 -6.75 -9.53 -2.04
C ILE A 136 -6.52 -10.01 -3.46
N TYR A 137 -5.34 -10.54 -3.71
CA TYR A 137 -4.97 -11.14 -4.98
C TYR A 137 -4.84 -12.64 -4.80
N ARG A 138 -5.32 -13.41 -5.78
CA ARG A 138 -5.11 -14.85 -5.83
C ARG A 138 -4.49 -15.22 -7.16
N ALA A 139 -3.29 -15.78 -7.10
CA ALA A 139 -2.56 -16.33 -8.22
C ALA A 139 -2.82 -17.84 -8.31
N TYR A 140 -3.51 -18.24 -9.37
CA TYR A 140 -3.78 -19.62 -9.74
C TYR A 140 -2.61 -20.14 -10.58
N GLN A 141 -1.83 -21.05 -10.01
CA GLN A 141 -0.52 -21.41 -10.54
C GLN A 141 -0.60 -22.24 -11.82
N ALA A 142 -1.54 -23.19 -11.91
CA ALA A 142 -1.69 -24.05 -13.08
C ALA A 142 -2.31 -23.32 -14.28
N GLU A 143 -3.15 -22.31 -14.01
CA GLU A 143 -3.90 -21.58 -15.02
C GLU A 143 -3.20 -20.28 -15.46
N ASP A 144 -2.18 -19.84 -14.74
CA ASP A 144 -1.48 -18.58 -15.01
C ASP A 144 -2.44 -17.36 -14.91
N ILE A 145 -3.35 -17.41 -13.93
CA ILE A 145 -4.41 -16.41 -13.73
C ILE A 145 -4.24 -15.71 -12.38
N ILE A 146 -4.31 -14.37 -12.39
CA ILE A 146 -4.44 -13.55 -11.18
C ILE A 146 -5.87 -13.00 -11.08
N THR A 147 -6.53 -13.25 -9.95
CA THR A 147 -7.82 -12.61 -9.63
C THR A 147 -7.63 -11.57 -8.53
N SER A 148 -8.44 -10.53 -8.54
CA SER A 148 -8.43 -9.47 -7.53
C SER A 148 -9.78 -9.33 -6.84
N LYS A 149 -9.74 -8.92 -5.58
CA LYS A 149 -10.91 -8.60 -4.75
C LYS A 149 -10.52 -7.52 -3.76
N VAL A 150 -11.45 -6.62 -3.44
CA VAL A 150 -11.27 -5.64 -2.37
C VAL A 150 -12.32 -5.85 -1.28
N VAL A 151 -11.91 -5.76 -0.03
CA VAL A 151 -12.79 -5.77 1.15
C VAL A 151 -12.64 -4.45 1.89
N PHE A 152 -13.73 -3.72 2.02
CA PHE A 152 -13.80 -2.49 2.81
C PHE A 152 -14.37 -2.78 4.20
N GLU A 153 -13.78 -2.17 5.23
CA GLU A 153 -14.19 -2.31 6.62
C GLU A 153 -14.35 -0.92 7.25
N ASN A 154 -15.56 -0.59 7.66
CA ASN A 154 -15.88 0.67 8.35
C ASN A 154 -15.88 0.45 9.86
N LYS A 155 -15.07 1.24 10.59
CA LYS A 155 -15.11 1.34 12.06
C LYS A 155 -15.33 2.77 12.55
N GLU A 156 -15.87 3.64 11.70
CA GLU A 156 -16.35 4.96 12.11
C GLU A 156 -17.62 4.85 12.95
N ASP A 157 -17.93 5.90 13.71
CA ASP A 157 -19.14 5.97 14.53
C ASP A 157 -20.44 6.11 13.69
N GLY A 158 -20.31 6.31 12.39
CA GLY A 158 -21.42 6.48 11.45
C GLY A 158 -21.24 5.73 10.13
N PRO A 159 -22.27 5.78 9.27
CA PRO A 159 -22.25 5.08 7.99
C PRO A 159 -21.28 5.74 7.01
N VAL A 160 -20.52 4.91 6.30
CA VAL A 160 -19.69 5.31 5.14
C VAL A 160 -20.40 4.85 3.87
N VAL A 161 -20.47 5.73 2.87
CA VAL A 161 -21.06 5.42 1.56
C VAL A 161 -19.97 5.25 0.52
N LEU A 162 -19.78 4.02 0.01
CA LEU A 162 -18.91 3.77 -1.14
C LEU A 162 -19.58 4.30 -2.42
N LYS A 163 -18.93 5.24 -3.09
CA LYS A 163 -19.33 5.79 -4.39
C LYS A 163 -18.65 5.09 -5.55
N ARG A 164 -17.40 4.64 -5.36
CA ARG A 164 -16.62 3.80 -6.29
C ARG A 164 -15.79 2.78 -5.52
N PHE A 165 -15.67 1.58 -6.07
CA PHE A 165 -15.05 0.43 -5.42
C PHE A 165 -14.54 -0.59 -6.45
N SER A 166 -13.69 -0.14 -7.38
CA SER A 166 -13.09 -1.03 -8.38
C SER A 166 -12.30 -2.15 -7.71
N SER A 167 -12.38 -3.37 -8.26
CA SER A 167 -11.65 -4.52 -7.72
C SER A 167 -10.16 -4.53 -8.11
N PHE A 168 -9.78 -3.71 -9.07
CA PHE A 168 -8.41 -3.52 -9.51
C PHE A 168 -8.24 -2.16 -10.17
N ASP A 169 -7.03 -1.61 -10.10
CA ASP A 169 -6.62 -0.38 -10.75
C ASP A 169 -5.24 -0.62 -11.35
N LEU A 170 -5.11 -0.36 -12.64
CA LEU A 170 -3.90 -0.67 -13.40
C LEU A 170 -3.51 0.54 -14.25
N ALA A 171 -2.43 1.18 -13.84
CA ALA A 171 -1.76 2.17 -14.67
C ALA A 171 -0.71 1.47 -15.55
N MET A 172 -0.94 1.49 -16.87
CA MET A 172 0.03 1.03 -17.86
C MET A 172 0.72 2.23 -18.51
N THR A 173 2.04 2.15 -18.68
CA THR A 173 2.76 3.06 -19.56
C THR A 173 2.86 2.43 -20.94
N GLY A 174 2.40 3.15 -21.97
CA GLY A 174 2.63 2.79 -23.37
C GLY A 174 4.04 3.09 -23.85
#